data_AF-A0A0U0K5C6-F1
#
_entry.id   AF-A0A0U0K5C6-F1
#
_cell.length_a   1.000
_cell.length_b   1.000
_cell.length_c   1.000
_cell.angle_alpha   90.00
_cell.angle_beta   90.00
_cell.angle_gamma   90.00
#
_symmetry.space_group_name_H-M   'P 1'
#
loop_
_entity.id
_entity.type
_entity.pdbx_description
1 polymer ?
#
loop_
_entity_poly.entity_id
_entity_poly.type
_entity_poly.pdbx_seq_one_letter_code
_entity_poly.pdbx_strand_id
1 'polypeptide(L)'
;MSSYFVKITDASKAVKNGDQAEVQKLVTKMASDFERVENKDSEVGKIVKEKLALSGDITEAKLTEISSALLAFEKEQNPVDLDAEKEKLVNRLSPRFETLEQAIASKDLEKVREAFKKMNSTWTINESVVRDNSTAHYGRVETAISFLPSSMETEPTDESGT
;
A
#
# COMPACT_ATOMS: atom_id res chain seq x y z
N MET A 1 15.01 2.95 11.65
CA MET A 1 14.83 1.93 10.58
C MET A 1 15.66 2.21 9.33
N SER A 2 15.74 3.45 8.82
CA SER A 2 16.58 3.80 7.64
C SER A 2 18.03 3.29 7.68
N SER A 3 18.66 3.26 8.88
CA SER A 3 20.00 2.69 9.08
C SER A 3 20.13 1.21 8.69
N TYR A 4 19.07 0.41 8.77
CA TYR A 4 19.13 -1.02 8.41
C TYR A 4 19.13 -1.21 6.89
N PHE A 5 18.31 -0.47 6.15
CA PHE A 5 18.27 -0.55 4.69
C PHE A 5 19.57 -0.10 4.02
N VAL A 6 20.30 0.85 4.62
CA VAL A 6 21.66 1.19 4.20
C VAL A 6 22.60 0.00 4.36
N LYS A 7 22.58 -0.67 5.52
CA LYS A 7 23.42 -1.86 5.77
C LYS A 7 23.07 -3.04 4.87
N ILE A 8 21.79 -3.22 4.54
CA ILE A 8 21.35 -4.23 3.56
C ILE A 8 21.91 -3.89 2.18
N THR A 9 21.86 -2.62 1.78
CA THR A 9 22.42 -2.17 0.48
C THR A 9 23.93 -2.44 0.41
N ASP A 10 24.66 -2.15 1.49
CA ASP A 10 26.09 -2.43 1.57
C ASP A 10 26.37 -3.93 1.59
N ALA A 11 25.58 -4.72 2.31
CA ALA A 11 25.67 -6.18 2.31
C ALA A 11 25.37 -6.77 0.92
N SER A 12 24.38 -6.26 0.19
CA SER A 12 24.08 -6.69 -1.18
C SER A 12 25.25 -6.41 -2.13
N LYS A 13 25.93 -5.26 -1.99
CA LYS A 13 27.16 -4.99 -2.76
C LYS A 13 28.27 -5.97 -2.40
N ALA A 14 28.45 -6.28 -1.11
CA ALA A 14 29.45 -7.25 -0.66
C ALA A 14 29.15 -8.68 -1.17
N VAL A 15 27.87 -9.10 -1.20
CA VAL A 15 27.45 -10.37 -1.82
C VAL A 15 27.84 -10.41 -3.30
N LYS A 16 27.57 -9.34 -4.06
CA LYS A 16 27.94 -9.24 -5.49
C LYS A 16 29.45 -9.29 -5.72
N ASN A 17 30.22 -8.78 -4.76
CA ASN A 17 31.69 -8.80 -4.81
C ASN A 17 32.29 -10.12 -4.28
N GLY A 18 31.47 -11.07 -3.82
CA GLY A 18 31.94 -12.32 -3.22
C GLY A 18 32.54 -12.17 -1.82
N ASP A 19 32.39 -11.01 -1.17
CA ASP A 19 32.97 -10.71 0.14
C ASP A 19 32.04 -11.16 1.28
N GLN A 20 31.96 -12.49 1.48
CA GLN A 20 31.12 -13.06 2.55
C GLN A 20 31.55 -12.63 3.96
N ALA A 21 32.82 -12.26 4.16
CA ALA A 21 33.30 -11.79 5.46
C ALA A 21 32.65 -10.44 5.83
N GLU A 22 32.61 -9.49 4.89
CA GLU A 22 31.94 -8.21 5.11
C GLU A 22 30.41 -8.38 5.23
N VAL A 23 29.81 -9.27 4.43
CA VAL A 23 28.37 -9.58 4.55
C VAL A 23 28.03 -10.10 5.95
N GLN A 24 28.79 -11.08 6.45
CA GLN A 24 28.56 -11.66 7.78
C GLN A 24 28.73 -10.61 8.89
N LYS A 25 29.76 -9.76 8.79
CA LYS A 25 29.99 -8.66 9.72
C LYS A 25 28.83 -7.67 9.74
N LEU A 26 28.31 -7.27 8.57
CA LEU A 26 27.19 -6.35 8.46
C LEU A 26 25.91 -6.95 9.06
N VAL A 27 25.58 -8.20 8.74
CA VAL A 27 24.38 -8.87 9.27
C VAL A 27 24.49 -9.13 10.77
N THR A 28 25.67 -9.53 11.27
CA THR A 28 25.92 -9.68 12.72
C THR A 28 25.77 -8.35 13.46
N LYS A 29 26.25 -7.26 12.87
CA LYS A 29 26.05 -5.92 13.41
C LYS A 29 24.56 -5.55 13.43
N MET A 30 23.82 -5.85 12.36
CA MET A 30 22.37 -5.64 12.32
C MET A 30 21.65 -6.42 13.43
N ALA A 31 21.97 -7.70 13.63
CA ALA A 31 21.43 -8.52 14.70
C ALA A 31 21.68 -7.89 16.08
N SER A 32 22.92 -7.49 16.33
CA SER A 32 23.32 -6.86 17.60
C SER A 32 22.65 -5.50 17.82
N ASP A 33 22.52 -4.69 16.76
CA ASP A 33 21.83 -3.40 16.82
C ASP A 33 20.32 -3.61 17.09
N PHE A 34 19.71 -4.65 16.49
CA PHE A 34 18.29 -4.95 16.63
C PHE A 34 17.91 -5.35 18.07
N GLU A 35 18.82 -5.95 18.84
CA GLU A 35 18.60 -6.24 20.26
C GLU A 35 18.38 -4.99 21.14
N ARG A 36 18.71 -3.80 20.63
CA ARG A 36 18.50 -2.52 21.32
C ARG A 36 17.25 -1.78 20.86
N VAL A 37 16.53 -2.33 19.87
CA VAL A 37 15.32 -1.72 19.33
C VAL A 37 14.15 -1.99 20.28
N GLU A 38 13.30 -0.98 20.45
CA GLU A 38 12.06 -1.10 21.22
C GLU A 38 11.11 -2.09 20.52
N ASN A 39 10.29 -2.81 21.29
CA ASN A 39 9.35 -3.81 20.77
C ASN A 39 9.98 -4.92 19.92
N LYS A 40 11.30 -5.12 19.97
CA LYS A 40 12.02 -6.21 19.27
C LYS A 40 11.49 -7.62 19.57
N ASP A 41 10.74 -7.79 20.67
CA ASP A 41 10.16 -9.06 21.11
C ASP A 41 8.66 -9.17 20.77
N SER A 42 8.12 -8.25 19.96
CA SER A 42 6.82 -8.40 19.31
C SER A 42 6.80 -9.62 18.39
N GLU A 43 5.62 -9.99 17.91
CA GLU A 43 5.49 -11.13 16.99
C GLU A 43 6.35 -10.93 15.73
N VAL A 44 6.28 -9.74 15.12
CA VAL A 44 7.09 -9.44 13.93
C VAL A 44 8.57 -9.20 14.31
N GLY A 45 8.85 -8.65 15.49
CA GLY A 45 10.21 -8.45 15.98
C GLY A 45 10.98 -9.75 16.13
N LYS A 46 10.33 -10.82 16.63
CA LYS A 46 10.93 -12.16 16.69
C LYS A 46 11.27 -12.72 15.31
N ILE A 47 10.43 -12.48 14.30
CA ILE A 47 10.72 -12.88 12.92
C ILE A 47 11.97 -12.16 12.40
N VAL A 48 12.13 -10.86 12.69
CA VAL A 48 13.35 -10.12 12.33
C VAL A 48 14.58 -10.74 13.00
N LYS A 49 14.50 -11.07 14.29
CA LYS A 49 15.59 -11.75 15.01
C LYS A 49 15.96 -13.08 14.37
N GLU A 50 14.97 -13.91 14.04
CA GLU A 50 15.18 -15.19 13.36
C GLU A 50 15.88 -15.00 12.01
N LYS A 51 15.43 -14.05 11.20
CA LYS A 51 16.03 -13.75 9.88
C LYS A 51 17.41 -13.11 9.98
N LEU A 52 17.76 -12.49 11.10
CA LEU A 52 19.10 -11.97 11.37
C LEU A 52 20.03 -13.03 11.97
N ALA A 53 19.49 -14.09 12.58
CA ALA A 53 20.23 -15.22 13.15
C ALA A 53 20.67 -16.25 12.07
N LEU A 54 21.13 -15.76 10.92
CA LEU A 54 21.57 -16.62 9.81
C LEU A 54 23.03 -17.06 9.98
N SER A 55 23.27 -18.32 9.61
CA SER A 55 24.59 -18.92 9.52
C SER A 55 24.95 -19.31 8.08
N GLY A 56 26.25 -19.42 7.80
CA GLY A 56 26.77 -19.77 6.48
C GLY A 56 26.64 -18.64 5.47
N ASP A 57 26.78 -18.97 4.18
CA ASP A 57 26.78 -17.96 3.13
C ASP A 57 25.45 -17.20 3.06
N ILE A 58 25.56 -15.88 3.01
CA ILE A 58 24.43 -14.97 2.90
C ILE A 58 24.29 -14.56 1.45
N THR A 59 23.11 -14.82 0.89
CA THR A 59 22.76 -14.57 -0.51
C THR A 59 21.88 -13.33 -0.63
N GLU A 60 21.70 -12.82 -1.85
CA GLU A 60 20.74 -11.72 -2.11
C GLU A 60 19.31 -12.08 -1.70
N ALA A 61 18.91 -13.36 -1.87
CA ALA A 61 17.61 -13.83 -1.42
C ALA A 61 17.44 -13.70 0.10
N LYS A 62 18.45 -14.11 0.88
CA LYS A 62 18.44 -13.94 2.35
C LYS A 62 18.39 -12.46 2.76
N LEU A 63 19.13 -11.59 2.07
CA LEU A 63 19.08 -10.15 2.32
C LEU A 63 17.71 -9.54 1.97
N THR A 64 17.04 -10.06 0.95
CA THR A 64 15.68 -9.67 0.57
C THR A 64 14.66 -10.07 1.65
N GLU A 65 14.80 -11.27 2.22
CA GLU A 65 13.97 -11.72 3.35
C GLU A 65 14.18 -10.84 4.59
N ILE A 66 15.43 -10.50 4.92
CA ILE A 66 15.75 -9.58 6.03
C ILE A 66 15.11 -8.21 5.78
N SER A 67 15.23 -7.67 4.56
CA SER A 67 14.61 -6.39 4.20
C SER A 67 13.09 -6.40 4.36
N SER A 68 12.46 -7.50 3.96
CA SER A 68 11.01 -7.68 4.04
C SER A 68 10.53 -7.80 5.49
N ALA A 69 11.25 -8.56 6.32
CA ALA A 69 10.95 -8.69 7.75
C ALA A 69 11.10 -7.34 8.49
N LEU A 70 12.15 -6.58 8.18
CA LEU A 70 12.35 -5.24 8.76
C LEU A 70 11.25 -4.26 8.33
N LEU A 71 10.80 -4.30 7.07
CA LEU A 71 9.67 -3.48 6.62
C LEU A 71 8.37 -3.85 7.33
N ALA A 72 8.11 -5.15 7.52
CA ALA A 72 6.97 -5.62 8.28
C ALA A 72 7.02 -5.14 9.73
N PHE A 73 8.20 -5.17 10.35
CA PHE A 73 8.41 -4.65 11.69
C PHE A 73 8.17 -3.13 11.73
N GLU A 74 8.69 -2.37 10.77
CA GLU A 74 8.42 -0.93 10.67
C GLU A 74 6.92 -0.64 10.57
N LYS A 75 6.17 -1.44 9.78
CA LYS A 75 4.70 -1.31 9.67
C LYS A 75 3.98 -1.63 10.99
N GLU A 76 4.44 -2.66 11.72
CA GLU A 76 3.88 -3.01 13.04
C GLU A 76 4.10 -1.88 14.06
N GLN A 77 5.29 -1.28 14.05
CA GLN A 77 5.66 -0.21 14.97
C GLN A 77 5.03 1.15 14.63
N ASN A 78 4.60 1.33 13.38
CA ASN A 78 3.96 2.53 12.88
C ASN A 78 2.55 2.19 12.34
N PRO A 79 1.62 1.80 13.22
CA PRO A 79 0.26 1.48 12.78
C PRO A 79 -0.37 2.73 12.17
N VAL A 80 -1.00 2.55 11.01
CA VAL A 80 -1.77 3.61 10.38
C VAL A 80 -3.01 3.87 11.24
N ASP A 81 -3.29 5.14 11.53
CA ASP A 81 -4.57 5.54 12.13
C ASP A 81 -5.67 5.41 11.07
N LEU A 82 -6.33 4.25 11.07
CA LEU A 82 -7.35 3.91 10.08
C LEU A 82 -8.58 4.82 10.17
N ASP A 83 -8.93 5.30 11.36
CA ASP A 83 -10.07 6.18 11.53
C ASP A 83 -9.77 7.56 10.93
N ALA A 84 -8.58 8.10 11.19
CA ALA A 84 -8.15 9.36 10.59
C ALA A 84 -8.00 9.25 9.05
N GLU A 85 -7.45 8.16 8.54
CA GLU A 85 -7.33 7.94 7.10
C GLU A 85 -8.69 7.73 6.41
N LYS A 86 -9.61 7.03 7.07
CA LYS A 86 -11.00 6.90 6.61
C LYS A 86 -11.71 8.24 6.60
N GLU A 87 -11.56 9.05 7.64
CA GLU A 87 -12.15 10.39 7.71
C GLU A 87 -11.63 11.29 6.57
N LYS A 88 -10.31 11.29 6.33
CA LYS A 88 -9.71 12.01 5.18
C LYS A 88 -10.27 11.52 3.85
N LEU A 89 -10.43 10.21 3.68
CA LEU A 89 -10.98 9.63 2.46
C LEU A 89 -12.42 10.09 2.23
N VAL A 90 -13.27 10.00 3.27
CA VAL A 90 -14.67 10.46 3.22
C VAL A 90 -14.71 11.95 2.87
N ASN A 91 -13.93 12.79 3.55
CA ASN A 91 -13.90 14.23 3.29
C ASN A 91 -13.44 14.59 1.86
N ARG A 92 -12.59 13.75 1.23
CA ARG A 92 -12.14 13.94 -0.15
C ARG A 92 -13.17 13.46 -1.18
N LEU A 93 -13.88 12.37 -0.89
CA LEU A 93 -14.78 11.72 -1.85
C LEU A 93 -16.22 12.23 -1.77
N SER A 94 -16.75 12.53 -0.58
CA SER A 94 -18.13 13.01 -0.40
C SER A 94 -18.50 14.17 -1.33
N PRO A 95 -17.75 15.28 -1.42
CA PRO A 95 -18.10 16.38 -2.33
C PRO A 95 -18.04 15.98 -3.81
N ARG A 96 -17.23 14.97 -4.18
CA ARG A 96 -17.17 14.44 -5.55
C ARG A 96 -18.39 13.60 -5.89
N PHE A 97 -18.87 12.80 -4.94
CA PHE A 97 -20.13 12.07 -5.07
C PHE A 97 -21.31 13.02 -5.17
N GLU A 98 -21.41 14.02 -4.31
CA GLU A 98 -22.47 15.04 -4.38
C GLU A 98 -22.48 15.76 -5.73
N THR A 99 -21.31 16.14 -6.25
CA THR A 99 -21.18 16.77 -7.57
C THR A 99 -21.64 15.83 -8.70
N LEU A 100 -21.30 14.53 -8.61
CA LEU A 100 -21.72 13.54 -9.59
C LEU A 100 -23.24 13.30 -9.53
N GLU A 101 -23.83 13.21 -8.34
CA GLU A 101 -25.28 13.08 -8.16
C GLU A 101 -26.04 14.27 -8.75
N GLN A 102 -25.56 15.50 -8.50
CA GLN A 102 -26.13 16.71 -9.09
C GLN A 102 -26.02 16.71 -10.63
N ALA A 103 -24.89 16.26 -11.19
CA ALA A 103 -24.73 16.14 -12.62
C ALA A 103 -25.70 15.10 -13.21
N ILE A 104 -25.88 13.95 -12.56
CA ILE A 104 -26.85 12.91 -12.97
C ILE A 104 -28.27 13.49 -12.95
N ALA A 105 -28.64 14.22 -11.89
CA ALA A 105 -29.96 14.85 -11.78
C ALA A 105 -30.22 15.90 -12.87
N SER A 106 -29.18 16.57 -13.36
CA SER A 106 -29.29 17.55 -14.46
C SER A 106 -29.55 16.92 -15.83
N LYS A 107 -29.42 15.58 -15.96
CA LYS A 107 -29.53 14.82 -17.22
C LYS A 107 -28.59 15.31 -18.35
N ASP A 108 -27.56 16.07 -17.99
CA ASP A 108 -26.56 16.61 -18.91
C ASP A 108 -25.38 15.63 -18.99
N LEU A 109 -25.35 14.84 -20.07
CA LEU A 109 -24.37 13.77 -20.24
C LEU A 109 -22.92 14.27 -20.25
N GLU A 110 -22.66 15.48 -20.75
CA GLU A 110 -21.31 16.07 -20.71
C GLU A 110 -20.92 16.39 -19.27
N LYS A 111 -21.81 17.00 -18.49
CA LYS A 111 -21.57 17.25 -17.05
C LYS A 111 -21.38 15.97 -16.25
N VAL A 112 -22.16 14.93 -16.54
CA VAL A 112 -21.99 13.63 -15.88
C VAL A 112 -20.62 13.03 -16.19
N ARG A 113 -20.17 13.08 -17.45
CA ARG A 113 -18.84 12.57 -17.85
C ARG A 113 -17.72 13.32 -17.16
N GLU A 114 -17.80 14.65 -17.09
CA GLU A 114 -16.80 15.45 -16.39
C GLU A 114 -16.77 15.20 -14.88
N ALA A 115 -17.94 15.15 -14.23
CA ALA A 115 -18.04 14.89 -12.80
C ALA A 115 -17.51 13.50 -12.46
N PHE A 116 -17.84 12.49 -13.28
CA PHE A 116 -17.33 11.13 -13.12
C PHE A 116 -15.81 11.07 -13.27
N LYS A 117 -15.23 11.71 -14.30
CA LYS A 117 -13.78 11.76 -14.49
C LYS A 117 -13.06 12.36 -13.27
N LYS A 118 -13.61 13.43 -12.68
CA LYS A 118 -13.06 14.08 -11.48
C LYS A 118 -13.20 13.20 -10.23
N MET A 119 -14.33 12.49 -10.08
CA MET A 119 -14.53 11.51 -9.01
C MET A 119 -13.52 10.35 -9.13
N ASN A 120 -13.43 9.74 -10.31
CA ASN A 120 -12.52 8.62 -10.56
C ASN A 120 -11.05 9.00 -10.35
N SER A 121 -10.63 10.18 -10.84
CA SER A 121 -9.27 10.68 -10.57
C SER A 121 -9.00 10.90 -9.07
N THR A 122 -10.01 11.35 -8.31
CA THR A 122 -9.86 11.51 -6.85
C THR A 122 -9.75 10.14 -6.19
N TRP A 123 -10.56 9.15 -6.59
CA TRP A 123 -10.47 7.78 -6.11
C TRP A 123 -9.09 7.16 -6.36
N THR A 124 -8.59 7.16 -7.60
CA THR A 124 -7.29 6.55 -7.97
C THR A 124 -6.12 7.11 -7.15
N ILE A 125 -6.14 8.40 -6.80
CA ILE A 125 -5.08 9.02 -5.97
C ILE A 125 -5.12 8.50 -4.52
N ASN A 126 -6.28 8.08 -4.02
CA ASN A 126 -6.51 7.73 -2.62
C ASN A 126 -6.68 6.22 -2.38
N GLU A 127 -6.80 5.41 -3.44
CA GLU A 127 -7.18 4.01 -3.35
C GLU A 127 -6.16 3.15 -2.58
N SER A 128 -4.87 3.52 -2.60
CA SER A 128 -3.79 2.78 -1.93
C SER A 128 -4.04 2.65 -0.43
N VAL A 129 -4.58 3.70 0.19
CA VAL A 129 -4.95 3.71 1.62
C VAL A 129 -6.03 2.66 1.91
N VAL A 130 -6.99 2.48 1.01
CA VAL A 130 -8.04 1.46 1.17
C VAL A 130 -7.51 0.08 0.84
N ARG A 131 -6.74 -0.08 -0.24
CA ARG A 131 -6.17 -1.35 -0.69
C ARG A 131 -5.25 -1.97 0.35
N ASP A 132 -4.37 -1.16 0.94
CA ASP A 132 -3.31 -1.63 1.84
C ASP A 132 -3.83 -1.99 3.24
N ASN A 133 -5.10 -1.66 3.53
CA ASN A 133 -5.77 -1.88 4.82
C ASN A 133 -7.04 -2.74 4.72
N SER A 134 -7.72 -2.79 3.56
CA SER A 134 -8.87 -3.67 3.33
C SER A 134 -9.14 -3.97 1.85
N THR A 135 -8.58 -5.08 1.37
CA THR A 135 -8.77 -5.56 -0.01
C THR A 135 -10.24 -5.78 -0.39
N ALA A 136 -11.07 -6.25 0.55
CA ALA A 136 -12.50 -6.49 0.31
C ALA A 136 -13.28 -5.19 0.07
N HIS A 137 -12.98 -4.11 0.79
CA HIS A 137 -13.62 -2.80 0.59
C HIS A 137 -13.13 -2.15 -0.70
N TYR A 138 -11.83 -2.24 -0.99
CA TYR A 138 -11.25 -1.80 -2.26
C TYR A 138 -11.98 -2.43 -3.46
N GLY A 139 -12.15 -3.75 -3.48
CA GLY A 139 -12.81 -4.45 -4.58
C GLY A 139 -14.28 -4.03 -4.80
N ARG A 140 -15.01 -3.69 -3.73
CA ARG A 140 -16.39 -3.18 -3.84
C ARG A 140 -16.44 -1.79 -4.49
N VAL A 141 -15.52 -0.90 -4.14
CA VAL A 141 -15.47 0.45 -4.72
C VAL A 141 -15.05 0.38 -6.19
N GLU A 142 -14.01 -0.39 -6.52
CA GLU A 142 -13.58 -0.65 -7.90
C GLU A 142 -14.74 -1.16 -8.77
N THR A 143 -15.48 -2.15 -8.25
CA THR A 143 -16.63 -2.72 -8.93
C THR A 143 -17.69 -1.65 -9.19
N ALA A 144 -18.04 -0.83 -8.18
CA ALA A 144 -19.02 0.24 -8.35
C ALA A 144 -18.59 1.29 -9.38
N ILE A 145 -17.31 1.69 -9.39
CA ILE A 145 -16.76 2.64 -10.37
C ILE A 145 -16.82 2.06 -11.79
N SER A 146 -16.59 0.76 -11.96
CA SER A 146 -16.59 0.11 -13.26
C SER A 146 -17.96 0.05 -13.95
N PHE A 147 -19.06 0.11 -13.19
CA PHE A 147 -20.42 0.06 -13.75
C PHE A 147 -20.92 1.41 -14.31
N LEU A 148 -20.38 2.52 -13.81
CA LEU A 148 -20.89 3.87 -14.15
C LEU A 148 -20.69 4.24 -15.63
N PRO A 149 -19.53 3.98 -16.28
CA PRO A 149 -19.36 4.25 -17.71
C PRO A 149 -20.35 3.49 -18.60
N SER A 150 -20.58 2.21 -18.32
CA SER A 150 -21.53 1.36 -19.07
C SER A 150 -22.98 1.84 -18.94
N SER A 151 -23.32 2.41 -17.78
CA SER A 151 -24.65 2.99 -17.50
C SER A 151 -24.89 4.30 -18.27
N MET A 152 -23.83 4.99 -18.70
CA MET A 152 -23.91 6.25 -19.44
C MET A 152 -23.83 6.06 -20.97
N GLU A 153 -23.39 4.90 -21.43
CA GLU A 153 -23.35 4.51 -22.85
C GLU A 153 -24.66 3.85 -23.30
N THR A 154 -25.48 3.39 -22.36
CA THR A 154 -26.84 2.88 -22.63
C THR A 154 -27.82 4.05 -22.53
N GLU A 155 -28.21 4.62 -23.68
CA GLU A 155 -29.38 5.52 -23.73
C GLU A 155 -30.62 4.77 -23.21
N PRO A 156 -31.60 5.45 -22.58
CA PRO A 156 -32.93 4.89 -22.49
C PRO A 156 -33.45 4.81 -23.92
N THR A 157 -33.44 3.62 -24.51
CA THR A 157 -34.29 3.35 -25.68
C THR A 157 -35.69 3.74 -25.24
N ASP A 158 -36.24 4.73 -25.94
CA ASP A 158 -37.58 5.22 -25.73
C ASP A 158 -38.56 4.06 -25.95
N GLU A 159 -38.89 3.33 -24.89
CA GLU A 159 -40.02 2.41 -24.86
C GLU A 159 -41.30 3.24 -24.64
N SER A 160 -41.54 4.17 -25.55
CA SER A 160 -42.87 4.74 -25.77
C SER A 160 -43.72 3.66 -26.43
N GLY A 161 -44.37 2.85 -25.60
CA GLY A 161 -45.53 2.07 -26.03
C GLY A 161 -46.71 2.98 -26.34
N THR A 162 -47.13 3.01 -27.61
CA THR A 162 -48.49 2.69 -28.14
C THR A 162 -48.54 3.06 -29.62
#